data_AF-W5N8A8-F1
#
_entry.id   AF-W5N8A8-F1
#
_cell.length_a   1.000
_cell.length_b   1.000
_cell.length_c   1.000
_cell.angle_alpha   90.00
_cell.angle_beta   90.00
_cell.angle_gamma   90.00
#
_symmetry.space_group_name_H-M   'P 1'
#
loop_
_entity.id
_entity.type
_entity.pdbx_description
1 polymer ?
#
loop_
_entity_poly.entity_id
_entity_poly.type
_entity_poly.pdbx_seq_one_letter_code
_entity_poly.pdbx_strand_id
1 'polypeptide(L)' 'MGHVIKKNLHGNETILMKCSKNMPDSEDKAFSSCYSAGVFYLESGSVVELSVLRKDARLKLEPYYTYLGLYRI' A
#
# COMPACT_ATOMS: atom_id res chain seq x y z
N MET A 1 8.87 -3.90 6.73
CA MET A 1 8.46 -3.00 5.63
C MET A 1 7.04 -3.32 5.23
N GLY A 2 6.33 -2.38 4.62
CA GLY A 2 4.93 -2.59 4.28
C GLY A 2 4.26 -1.33 3.79
N HIS A 3 3.02 -1.47 3.38
CA HIS A 3 2.16 -0.38 2.98
C HIS A 3 0.80 -0.51 3.65
N VAL A 4 0.08 0.59 3.72
CA VAL A 4 -1.32 0.65 4.13
C VAL A 4 -2.12 1.26 3.00
N ILE A 5 -3.25 0.66 2.68
CA ILE A 5 -4.23 1.25 1.77
C ILE A 5 -5.36 1.83 2.62
N LYS A 6 -5.63 3.11 2.40
CA LYS A 6 -6.58 3.88 3.19
C LYS A 6 -7.66 4.47 2.28
N LYS A 7 -8.82 4.72 2.85
CA LYS A 7 -9.91 5.52 2.28
C LYS A 7 -10.04 6.79 3.10
N ASN A 8 -10.11 7.95 2.44
CA ASN A 8 -10.50 9.21 3.07
C ASN A 8 -11.79 9.70 2.43
N LEU A 9 -12.79 10.02 3.26
CA LEU A 9 -14.02 10.69 2.83
C LEU A 9 -14.30 11.85 3.77
N HIS A 10 -14.21 13.09 3.26
CA HIS A 10 -14.46 14.31 4.03
C HIS A 10 -13.65 14.40 5.34
N GLY A 11 -12.38 13.99 5.30
CA GLY A 11 -11.50 14.00 6.46
C GLY A 11 -11.61 12.77 7.37
N ASN A 12 -12.57 11.87 7.12
CA ASN A 12 -12.66 10.60 7.84
C ASN A 12 -11.75 9.55 7.16
N GLU A 13 -10.62 9.27 7.78
CA GLU A 13 -9.66 8.25 7.32
C GLU A 13 -10.03 6.88 7.88
N THR A 14 -10.09 5.88 6.99
CA THR A 14 -10.31 4.47 7.34
C THR A 14 -9.25 3.60 6.67
N ILE A 15 -8.62 2.72 7.42
CA ILE A 15 -7.69 1.73 6.88
C ILE A 15 -8.49 0.60 6.23
N LEU A 16 -8.27 0.35 4.94
CA LEU A 16 -8.92 -0.74 4.20
C LEU A 16 -8.13 -2.04 4.38
N MET A 17 -6.83 -1.99 4.13
CA MET A 17 -5.93 -3.14 4.24
C MET A 17 -4.50 -2.72 4.49
N LYS A 18 -3.70 -3.67 4.99
CA LYS A 18 -2.27 -3.48 5.24
C LYS A 18 -1.50 -4.68 4.71
N CYS A 19 -0.28 -4.43 4.25
CA CYS A 19 0.69 -5.46 3.95
C CYS A 19 1.91 -5.24 4.85
N SER A 20 2.41 -6.31 5.46
CA SER A 20 3.62 -6.26 6.30
C SER A 20 4.54 -7.42 5.96
N LYS A 21 5.83 -7.12 5.85
CA LYS A 21 6.91 -8.08 5.59
C LYS A 21 8.08 -7.78 6.50
N ASN A 22 8.63 -8.82 7.09
CA ASN A 22 9.93 -8.76 7.74
C ASN A 22 11.01 -8.58 6.66
N MET A 23 11.97 -7.70 6.91
CA MET A 23 13.12 -7.52 6.03
C MET A 23 14.36 -8.11 6.72
N PRO A 24 15.25 -8.77 5.98
CA PRO A 24 16.59 -9.10 6.47
C PRO A 24 17.37 -7.85 6.86
N ASP A 25 18.29 -7.98 7.82
CA ASP A 25 19.18 -6.89 8.25
C ASP A 25 20.25 -6.55 7.19
N SER A 26 20.65 -7.54 6.39
CA SER A 26 21.60 -7.35 5.29
C SER A 26 20.92 -6.67 4.10
N GLU A 27 21.39 -5.47 3.73
CA GLU A 27 20.83 -4.69 2.62
C GLU A 27 20.83 -5.46 1.29
N ASP A 28 21.88 -6.24 1.01
CA ASP A 28 22.00 -7.04 -0.23
C ASP A 28 20.92 -8.12 -0.37
N LYS A 29 20.35 -8.56 0.77
CA LYS A 29 19.28 -9.55 0.83
C LYS A 29 17.92 -8.92 1.10
N ALA A 30 17.85 -7.60 1.31
CA ALA A 30 16.65 -6.87 1.66
C ALA A 30 15.77 -6.55 0.45
N PHE A 31 15.47 -7.57 -0.36
CA PHE A 31 14.54 -7.48 -1.49
C PHE A 31 13.29 -8.32 -1.22
N SER A 32 12.13 -7.68 -1.13
CA SER A 32 10.86 -8.37 -0.90
C SER A 32 9.70 -7.61 -1.51
N SER A 33 8.79 -8.34 -2.17
CA SER A 33 7.50 -7.80 -2.59
C SER A 33 6.47 -7.94 -1.47
N CYS A 34 5.52 -7.01 -1.43
CA CYS A 34 4.39 -7.02 -0.50
C CYS A 34 3.12 -6.74 -1.30
N TYR A 35 2.33 -7.78 -1.56
CA TYR A 35 1.06 -7.68 -2.28
C TYR A 35 -0.10 -7.88 -1.31
N SER A 36 -1.16 -7.08 -1.49
CA SER A 36 -2.42 -7.21 -0.76
C SER A 36 -3.56 -6.73 -1.67
N ALA A 37 -4.73 -7.34 -1.54
CA ALA A 37 -5.92 -7.01 -2.31
C ALA A 37 -7.18 -7.35 -1.51
N GLY A 38 -8.30 -6.72 -1.86
CA GLY A 38 -9.61 -7.01 -1.27
C GLY A 38 -10.72 -6.21 -1.93
N VAL A 39 -11.96 -6.52 -1.54
CA VAL A 39 -13.17 -5.86 -2.04
C VAL A 39 -13.70 -4.95 -0.95
N PHE A 40 -13.87 -3.67 -1.28
CA PHE A 40 -14.30 -2.64 -0.34
C PHE A 40 -15.37 -1.77 -1.00
N TYR A 41 -16.35 -1.35 -0.21
CA TYR A 41 -17.30 -0.34 -0.64
C TYR A 41 -16.64 1.05 -0.59
N LEU A 42 -16.68 1.76 -1.72
CA LEU A 42 -16.15 3.10 -1.89
C LEU A 42 -17.30 4.05 -2.24
N GLU A 43 -17.61 4.96 -1.32
CA GLU A 43 -18.58 6.03 -1.53
C GLU A 43 -18.05 7.02 -2.57
N SER A 44 -18.96 7.63 -3.34
CA SER A 44 -18.60 8.72 -4.25
C SER A 44 -17.90 9.85 -3.50
N GLY A 45 -16.78 10.32 -4.05
CA GLY A 45 -15.93 11.33 -3.41
C GLY A 45 -14.85 10.76 -2.49
N SER A 46 -14.79 9.44 -2.30
CA SER A 46 -13.70 8.81 -1.56
C SER A 46 -12.36 8.94 -2.28
N VAL A 47 -11.30 9.22 -1.52
CA VAL A 47 -9.92 9.17 -1.99
C VAL A 47 -9.27 7.90 -1.47
N VAL A 48 -8.70 7.10 -2.36
CA VAL A 48 -7.91 5.91 -1.99
C VAL A 48 -6.43 6.26 -2.03
N GLU A 49 -5.72 6.01 -0.93
CA GLU A 49 -4.30 6.30 -0.79
C GLU A 49 -3.53 5.03 -0.44
N LEU A 50 -2.38 4.81 -1.09
CA LEU A 50 -1.38 3.85 -0.66
C LEU A 50 -0.25 4.61 0.04
N SER A 51 -0.02 4.33 1.32
CA SER A 51 1.03 4.99 2.11
C SER A 51 2.01 3.96 2.68
N VAL A 52 3.30 4.28 2.58
CA VAL A 52 4.38 3.53 3.23
C VAL A 52 4.77 4.27 4.50
N LEU A 53 4.55 3.64 5.67
CA LEU A 53 4.72 4.27 6.99
C LEU A 53 6.19 4.33 7.44
N ARG A 54 7.08 4.77 6.56
CA ARG A 54 8.50 5.05 6.85
C ARG A 54 8.97 6.25 6.02
N LYS A 55 9.59 7.23 6.68
CA LYS A 55 10.04 8.48 6.06
C LYS A 55 11.03 8.25 4.92
N ASP A 56 11.99 7.35 5.13
CA ASP A 56 13.08 7.07 4.17
C ASP A 56 12.93 5.67 3.56
N ALA A 57 11.71 5.31 3.16
CA ALA A 57 11.44 4.03 2.54
C ALA A 57 12.14 3.90 1.18
N ARG A 58 13.04 2.93 1.04
CA ARG A 58 13.63 2.55 -0.24
C ARG A 58 12.69 1.59 -0.96
N LEU A 59 12.12 2.03 -2.08
CA LEU A 59 11.19 1.28 -2.92
C LEU A 59 11.69 1.26 -4.36
N LYS A 60 11.42 0.16 -5.07
CA LYS A 60 11.58 0.09 -6.52
C LYS A 60 10.31 0.62 -7.18
N LEU A 61 10.42 1.70 -7.97
CA LEU A 61 9.26 2.37 -8.58
C LEU A 61 8.98 1.89 -10.01
N GLU A 62 9.70 0.87 -10.49
CA GLU A 62 9.45 0.30 -11.80
C GLU A 62 8.06 -0.38 -11.83
N PRO A 63 7.30 -0.26 -12.94
CA PRO A 63 5.87 -0.60 -12.98
C PRO A 63 5.52 -2.05 -12.63
N TYR A 64 6.45 -2.97 -12.87
CA TYR A 64 6.27 -4.39 -12.59
C TYR A 64 6.55 -4.77 -11.13
N TYR A 65 7.19 -3.87 -10.35
CA TYR A 65 7.45 -4.06 -8.93
C TYR A 65 6.44 -3.35 -8.04
N THR A 66 6.15 -2.08 -8.34
CA THR A 66 5.24 -1.26 -7.52
C THR A 66 4.10 -0.74 -8.39
N TYR A 67 2.89 -1.15 -8.05
CA TYR A 67 1.67 -0.81 -8.77
C TYR A 67 0.48 -0.72 -7.81
N LEU A 68 -0.55 0.01 -8.21
CA LEU A 68 -1.84 0.11 -7.54
C LEU A 68 -2.93 0.00 -8.60
N GLY A 69 -3.93 -0.84 -8.35
CA GLY A 69 -5.04 -1.07 -9.27
C GLY A 69 -6.38 -0.99 -8.56
N LEU A 70 -7.40 -0.55 -9.28
CA LEU A 70 -8.80 -0.59 -8.88
C LEU A 70 -9.62 -1.25 -9.98
N TYR A 71 -10.58 -2.07 -9.57
CA TYR A 71 -11.54 -2.69 -10.48
C TYR A 71 -12.93 -2.58 -9.87
N ARG A 72 -13.90 -2.10 -10.66
CA ARG A 72 -15.30 -2.00 -10.25
C ARG A 72 -16.02 -3.29 -10.62
N ILE A 73 -16.58 -3.94 -9.60
CA ILE A 73 -17.46 -5.11 -9.72
C ILE A 73 -18.88 -4.66 -10.06
#